data_AF-A0A3Q7E8D8-F1
#
_entry.id   AF-A0A3Q7E8D8-F1
#
_cell.length_a   1.000
_cell.length_b   1.000
_cell.length_c   1.000
_cell.angle_alpha   90.00
_cell.angle_beta   90.00
_cell.angle_gamma   90.00
#
_symmetry.space_group_name_H-M   'P 1'
#
loop_
_entity.id
_entity.type
_entity.pdbx_description
1 polymer ?
#
loop_
_entity_poly.entity_id
_entity_poly.type
_entity_poly.pdbx_seq_one_letter_code
_entity_poly.pdbx_strand_id
1 'polypeptide(L)' 'MRFLIARSMNPEKAAKMFCQWKKWRAEMVPLGYITDSEVCPRMDILFQ' A
#
# COMPACT_ATOMS: atom_id res chain seq x y z
N MET A 1 9.35 -3.42 8.33
CA MET A 1 10.56 -3.64 7.50
C MET A 1 10.37 -3.40 6.00
N ARG A 2 9.20 -3.65 5.39
CA ARG A 2 8.98 -3.51 3.93
C ARG A 2 9.44 -2.17 3.33
N PHE A 3 9.12 -1.04 3.99
CA PHE A 3 9.56 0.30 3.54
C PHE A 3 11.06 0.55 3.66
N LEU A 4 11.73 -0.06 4.66
CA LEU A 4 13.18 0.04 4.82
C LEU A 4 13.89 -0.73 3.72
N ILE A 5 13.45 -1.97 3.44
CA ILE A 5 14.01 -2.80 2.36
C ILE A 5 13.84 -2.08 1.01
N ALA A 6 12.65 -1.54 0.73
CA ALA A 6 12.38 -0.78 -0.50
C ALA A 6 13.19 0.52 -0.65
N ARG A 7 13.80 1.00 0.45
CA ARG A 7 14.62 2.22 0.50
C ARG A 7 16.07 1.95 0.90
N SER A 8 16.55 0.73 0.66
CA SER A 8 17.95 0.33 0.90
C SER A 8 18.40 0.63 2.34
N MET A 9 17.53 0.34 3.30
CA MET A 9 17.73 0.57 4.73
C MET A 9 17.89 2.05 5.14
N ASN A 10 17.51 3.01 4.29
CA ASN A 10 17.51 4.43 4.63
C ASN A 10 16.24 4.79 5.43
N PRO A 11 16.37 5.17 6.72
CA PRO A 11 15.21 5.40 7.60
C PRO A 11 14.40 6.64 7.21
N GLU A 12 15.03 7.73 6.76
CA GLU A 12 14.33 8.97 6.36
C GLU A 12 13.46 8.74 5.11
N LYS A 13 14.04 8.11 4.08
CA LYS A 13 13.32 7.79 2.85
C LYS A 13 12.21 6.77 3.10
N ALA A 14 12.46 5.79 3.97
CA ALA A 14 11.45 4.81 4.38
C ALA A 14 10.29 5.47 5.15
N ALA A 15 10.60 6.38 6.09
CA ALA A 15 9.61 7.12 6.85
C ALA A 15 8.75 8.01 5.94
N LYS A 16 9.36 8.74 5.00
CA LYS A 16 8.63 9.53 4.00
C LYS A 16 7.68 8.67 3.17
N MET A 17 8.15 7.52 2.68
CA MET A 17 7.33 6.59 1.90
C MET A 17 6.20 5.99 2.74
N PHE A 18 6.46 5.67 4.00
CA PHE A 18 5.44 5.19 4.94
C PHE A 18 4.36 6.23 5.19
N CYS A 19 4.74 7.49 5.41
CA CYS A 19 3.78 8.59 5.61
C CYS A 19 2.88 8.80 4.38
N GLN A 20 3.46 8.76 3.17
CA GLN A 20 2.69 8.85 1.93
C GLN A 20 1.73 7.67 1.76
N TRP A 21 2.22 6.44 1.96
CA TRP A 21 1.39 5.24 1.90
C TRP A 21 0.25 5.28 2.92
N LYS A 22 0.52 5.75 4.14
CA LYS A 22 -0.50 5.86 5.20
C LYS A 22 -1.60 6.86 4.82
N LYS A 23 -1.25 8.00 4.23
CA LYS A 23 -2.23 8.99 3.72
C LYS A 23 -3.10 8.39 2.63
N TRP A 24 -2.47 7.80 1.61
CA TRP A 24 -3.17 7.13 0.52
C TRP A 24 -4.11 6.01 1.02
N ARG A 25 -3.67 5.22 2.01
CA ARG A 25 -4.51 4.19 2.64
C ARG A 25 -5.72 4.77 3.37
N ALA A 26 -5.57 5.89 4.06
CA ALA A 26 -6.68 6.54 4.75
C ALA A 26 -7.70 7.14 3.77
N GLU A 27 -7.24 7.66 2.63
CA GLU A 27 -8.09 8.21 1.57
C GLU A 27 -8.82 7.11 0.78
N MET A 28 -8.12 6.05 0.39
CA MET A 28 -8.68 4.97 -0.43
C MET A 28 -9.46 3.93 0.37
N VAL A 29 -9.11 3.73 1.64
CA VAL A 29 -9.65 2.65 2.47
C VAL A 29 -10.05 3.17 3.86
N PRO A 30 -10.99 4.12 3.92
CA PRO A 30 -11.41 4.73 5.19
C PRO A 30 -12.05 3.71 6.15
N LEU A 31 -12.64 2.64 5.61
CA LEU A 31 -13.27 1.55 6.37
C LEU A 31 -12.28 0.43 6.75
N GLY A 32 -11.00 0.54 6.37
CA GLY A 32 -9.95 -0.43 6.68
C GLY A 32 -9.85 -1.62 5.70
N TYR A 33 -10.91 -1.90 4.94
CA TYR A 33 -10.96 -2.92 3.90
C TYR A 33 -11.49 -2.35 2.57
N ILE A 34 -11.06 -2.94 1.47
CA ILE A 34 -11.61 -2.72 0.13
C ILE A 34 -12.49 -3.94 -0.15
N THR A 35 -13.70 -3.73 -0.64
CA THR A 35 -14.60 -4.85 -0.97
C THR A 35 -14.13 -5.55 -2.24
N ASP A 36 -14.34 -6.86 -2.35
CA ASP A 36 -13.98 -7.63 -3.57
C ASP A 36 -14.69 -7.07 -4.81
N SER A 37 -15.85 -6.43 -4.65
CA SER A 37 -16.55 -5.70 -5.71
C SER A 37 -15.82 -4.45 -6.23
N GLU A 38 -15.03 -3.79 -5.38
CA GLU A 38 -14.20 -2.62 -5.75
C GLU A 38 -12.84 -3.04 -6.31
N VAL A 39 -12.42 -4.28 -6.07
CA VAL A 39 -11.25 -4.88 -6.70
C VAL A 39 -11.63 -5.22 -8.14
N CYS A 40 -11.02 -4.54 -9.10
CA CYS A 40 -11.30 -4.82 -10.50
C CYS A 40 -11.00 -6.30 -10.81
N PRO A 41 -11.95 -7.08 -11.36
CA PRO A 41 -11.79 -8.51 -11.57
C PRO A 41 -10.63 -8.88 -12.52
N ARG A 42 -10.09 -7.90 -13.26
CA ARG A 42 -8.86 -8.08 -14.06
C ARG A 42 -7.61 -8.35 -13.21
N MET A 43 -7.62 -8.01 -11.92
CA MET A 43 -6.48 -8.20 -11.01
C MET A 43 -6.42 -9.60 -10.37
N ASP A 44 -7.50 -10.38 -10.43
CA ASP A 44 -7.54 -11.75 -9.90
C ASP A 44 -6.74 -12.75 -10.76
N ILE A 45 -6.54 -12.44 -12.04
CA ILE A 45 -5.90 -13.35 -13.01
C ILE A 45 -4.37 -13.30 -13.00
N LEU A 46 -3.76 -12.41 -12.20
CA LEU A 46 -2.30 -12.17 -12.19
C LEU A 46 -1.59 -12.70 -10.93
N PHE A 47 -2.31 -13.32 -9.99
CA PHE A 47 -1.76 -13.87 -8.76
C PHE A 47 -1.99 -15.38 -8.58
N GLN A 48 -2.36 -16.07 -9.67
CA GLN A 48 -2.44 -17.54 -9.74
C GLN A 48 -1.24 -18.08 -10.52
#